data_AF-A0A1G3KH81-F1
#
_entry.id   AF-A0A1G3KH81-F1
#
_cell.length_a   1.000
_cell.length_b   1.000
_cell.length_c   1.000
_cell.angle_alpha   90.00
_cell.angle_beta   90.00
_cell.angle_gamma   90.00
#
_symmetry.space_group_name_H-M   'P 1'
#
loop_
_entity.id
_entity.type
_entity.pdbx_description
1 polymer ?
#
loop_
_entity_poly.entity_id
_entity_poly.type
_entity_poly.pdbx_seq_one_letter_code
_entity_poly.pdbx_strand_id
1 'polypeptide(L)' 'MTDGGLGRAAMALAGVMARVAGWRPDEFWAATPADVRAVLGGWAGANDAVPFDSAALAAMMEQFPDG' A
#
# COMPACT_ATOMS: atom_id res chain seq x y z
N MET A 1 13.63 -5.52 -17.40
CA MET A 1 12.75 -4.32 -17.31
C MET A 1 12.91 -3.82 -15.89
N THR A 2 13.22 -2.54 -15.70
CA THR A 2 13.81 -1.98 -14.47
C THR A 2 13.08 -2.33 -13.17
N ASP A 3 13.79 -2.97 -12.24
CA ASP A 3 13.43 -3.30 -10.84
C ASP A 3 13.07 -2.09 -9.94
N GLY A 4 12.83 -0.90 -10.50
CA GLY A 4 12.55 0.34 -9.77
C GLY A 4 11.09 0.81 -9.80
N GLY A 5 10.21 0.14 -10.56
CA GLY A 5 8.83 0.60 -10.79
C GLY A 5 7.98 0.63 -9.52
N LEU A 6 8.00 -0.47 -8.76
CA LEU A 6 7.20 -0.60 -7.54
C LEU A 6 7.64 0.42 -6.48
N GLY A 7 8.94 0.55 -6.23
CA GLY A 7 9.47 1.49 -5.23
C GLY A 7 9.10 2.94 -5.55
N ARG A 8 9.21 3.35 -6.82
CA ARG A 8 8.84 4.70 -7.26
C ARG A 8 7.33 4.94 -7.14
N ALA A 9 6.51 3.97 -7.55
CA ALA A 9 5.06 4.06 -7.44
C ALA A 9 4.61 4.10 -5.97
N ALA A 10 5.20 3.27 -5.10
CA ALA A 10 4.91 3.25 -3.66
C ALA A 10 5.23 4.59 -3.00
N MET A 11 6.36 5.22 -3.33
CA MET A 11 6.71 6.55 -2.83
C MET A 11 5.76 7.63 -3.31
N ALA A 12 5.35 7.60 -4.57
CA ALA A 12 4.37 8.56 -5.10
C ALA A 12 3.01 8.43 -4.38
N LEU A 13 2.53 7.20 -4.19
CA LEU A 13 1.27 6.92 -3.49
C LEU A 13 1.33 7.32 -2.01
N ALA A 14 2.44 7.03 -1.32
CA ALA A 14 2.65 7.45 0.07
C ALA A 14 2.60 8.97 0.22
N GLY A 15 3.22 9.71 -0.69
CA GLY A 15 3.17 11.17 -0.70
C GLY A 15 1.76 11.73 -0.93
N VAL A 16 0.99 11.13 -1.83
CA VAL A 16 -0.42 11.50 -2.06
C VAL A 16 -1.26 11.24 -0.82
N MET A 17 -1.11 10.05 -0.21
CA MET A 17 -1.83 9.69 1.01
C MET A 17 -1.54 10.67 2.14
N ALA A 18 -0.26 10.99 2.41
CA ALA A 18 0.12 11.96 3.43
C ALA A 18 -0.49 13.35 3.17
N ARG A 19 -0.49 13.78 1.90
CA ARG A 19 -1.08 15.07 1.51
C ARG A 19 -2.59 15.12 1.72
N VAL A 20 -3.29 14.04 1.37
CA VAL A 20 -4.74 13.91 1.52
C VAL A 20 -5.16 13.81 2.98
N ALA A 21 -4.40 13.06 3.79
CA ALA A 21 -4.60 12.95 5.22
C ALA A 21 -4.23 14.22 6.00
N GLY A 22 -3.56 15.18 5.35
CA GLY A 22 -3.10 16.41 5.98
C GLY A 22 -1.90 16.24 6.92
N TRP A 23 -1.22 15.09 6.85
CA TRP A 23 -0.11 14.77 7.73
C TRP A 23 1.13 15.60 7.42
N ARG A 24 1.75 16.11 8.47
CA ARG A 24 3.12 16.63 8.40
C ARG A 24 4.11 15.46 8.23
N PRO A 25 5.34 15.72 7.74
CA PRO A 25 6.34 14.66 7.58
C PRO A 25 6.55 13.84 8.86
N ASP A 26 6.64 14.49 10.02
CA ASP A 26 6.85 13.81 11.30
C ASP A 26 5.65 12.93 11.69
N GLU A 27 4.42 13.39 11.41
CA GLU A 27 3.20 12.61 11.66
C GLU A 27 3.12 11.40 10.73
N PHE A 28 3.48 11.56 9.45
CA PHE A 28 3.51 10.46 8.49
C PHE A 28 4.53 9.38 8.91
N TRP A 29 5.73 9.78 9.34
CA TRP A 29 6.75 8.83 9.77
C TRP A 29 6.45 8.16 11.12
N ALA A 30 5.67 8.83 11.98
CA ALA A 30 5.21 8.26 13.25
C ALA A 30 3.95 7.38 13.09
N ALA A 31 3.22 7.50 11.98
CA ALA A 31 1.98 6.77 11.75
C ALA A 31 2.22 5.25 11.69
N THR A 32 1.34 4.50 12.34
CA THR A 32 1.40 3.04 12.32
C THR A 32 0.62 2.47 11.13
N PRO A 33 0.87 1.19 10.76
CA PRO A 33 0.04 0.52 9.76
C PRO A 33 -1.47 0.46 10.11
N ALA A 34 -1.84 0.56 11.39
CA ALA A 34 -3.22 0.62 11.83
C ALA A 34 -3.85 1.98 11.51
N ASP A 35 -3.11 3.08 11.70
CA ASP A 35 -3.55 4.44 11.38
C ASP A 35 -3.75 4.59 9.87
N VAL A 36 -2.82 4.06 9.07
CA VAL A 36 -2.94 4.04 7.61
C VAL A 36 -4.19 3.28 7.16
N ARG A 37 -4.49 2.11 7.77
CA ARG A 37 -5.74 1.39 7.49
C ARG A 37 -6.98 2.19 7.86
N ALA A 38 -6.98 2.90 8.99
CA ALA A 38 -8.11 3.71 9.40
C ALA A 38 -8.38 4.85 8.40
N VAL A 39 -7.34 5.53 7.93
CA VAL A 39 -7.44 6.59 6.92
C VAL A 39 -7.93 6.05 5.57
N LEU A 40 -7.33 4.96 5.09
CA LEU A 40 -7.70 4.35 3.80
C LEU A 40 -9.06 3.63 3.84
N GLY A 41 -9.49 3.17 5.02
CA GLY A 41 -10.77 2.49 5.19
C GLY A 41 -11.98 3.34 4.81
N GLY A 42 -11.89 4.67 4.95
CA GLY A 42 -12.95 5.59 4.47
C GLY A 42 -13.01 5.74 2.95
N TRP A 43 -11.96 5.32 2.24
CA TRP A 43 -11.82 5.42 0.78
C TRP A 43 -12.12 4.10 0.07
N ALA A 44 -11.95 2.98 0.78
CA ALA A 44 -12.47 1.69 0.35
C ALA A 44 -14.00 1.78 0.38
N GLY A 45 -14.61 2.03 -0.78
CA GLY A 45 -16.05 1.83 -0.94
C GLY A 45 -16.43 0.42 -0.51
N ALA A 46 -17.72 0.17 -0.27
CA ALA A 46 -18.30 -1.15 0.03
C ALA A 46 -18.20 -2.10 -1.18
N ASN A 47 -17.01 -2.25 -1.74
CA ASN A 47 -16.72 -3.20 -2.77
C ASN A 47 -16.34 -4.49 -2.04
N ASP A 48 -17.15 -5.53 -2.21
CA ASP A 48 -16.97 -6.87 -1.64
C ASP A 48 -15.73 -7.61 -2.19
N ALA A 49 -14.76 -6.86 -2.72
CA ALA A 49 -13.50 -7.41 -3.20
C ALA A 49 -12.70 -7.92 -2.01
N VAL A 50 -12.51 -9.24 -1.98
CA VAL A 50 -11.64 -9.91 -1.01
C VAL A 50 -10.26 -9.22 -1.05
N PRO A 51 -9.77 -8.68 0.08
CA PRO A 51 -8.46 -8.05 0.13
C PRO A 51 -7.39 -9.02 -0.34
N PHE A 52 -6.45 -8.53 -1.15
CA PHE A 52 -5.27 -9.29 -1.51
C PHE A 52 -4.51 -9.66 -0.23
N ASP A 53 -4.26 -10.96 -0.01
CA ASP A 53 -3.67 -11.47 1.22
C ASP A 53 -2.29 -12.11 0.97
N SER A 54 -1.62 -12.50 2.06
CA SER A 54 -0.30 -13.11 1.97
C SER A 54 -0.31 -14.49 1.33
N ALA A 55 -1.44 -15.21 1.39
CA ALA A 55 -1.58 -16.51 0.75
C ALA A 55 -1.66 -16.38 -0.77
N ALA A 56 -2.42 -15.40 -1.27
CA ALA A 56 -2.48 -15.05 -2.68
C ALA A 56 -1.12 -14.59 -3.19
N LEU A 57 -0.39 -13.78 -2.41
CA LEU A 57 0.98 -13.38 -2.77
C LEU A 57 1.92 -14.59 -2.86
N ALA A 58 1.91 -15.48 -1.86
CA ALA A 58 2.75 -16.67 -1.83
C ALA A 58 2.47 -17.60 -3.03
N ALA A 59 1.19 -17.83 -3.35
CA ALA A 59 0.80 -18.59 -4.52
C ALA A 59 1.29 -17.96 -5.84
N MET A 60 1.31 -16.63 -5.91
CA MET A 60 1.81 -15.91 -7.08
C MET A 60 3.34 -16.02 -7.20
N MET A 61 4.08 -15.93 -6.09
CA MET A 61 5.54 -16.13 -6.08
C MET A 61 5.93 -17.58 -6.45
N GLU A 62 5.12 -18.56 -6.08
CA GLU A 62 5.33 -19.96 -6.47
C GLU A 62 5.05 -20.18 -7.97
N GLN A 63 4.05 -19.51 -8.53
CA GLN A 63 3.73 -19.59 -9.97
C GLN A 63 4.74 -18.86 -10.85
N PHE A 64 5.35 -17.78 -10.35
CA PHE A 64 6.30 -16.95 -11.08
C PHE A 64 7.61 -16.84 -10.28
N PRO A 65 8.41 -17.92 -10.21
CA PRO A 65 9.70 -17.86 -9.54
C PRO A 65 10.63 -16.91 -10.31
N ASP A 66 11.19 -15.93 -9.61
CA ASP A 66 12.19 -15.02 -10.15
C ASP A 66 13.45 -15.84 -10.48
N GLY A 67 13.72 -16.04 -11.77
CA GLY A 67 14.86 -16.78 -12.32
C GLY A 67 16.02 -15.88 -12.73
#